data_AF-A0A2I2GMT2-F1
#
_entry.id   AF-A0A2I2GMT2-F1
#
_cell.length_a   1.000
_cell.length_b   1.000
_cell.length_c   1.000
_cell.angle_alpha   90.00
_cell.angle_beta   90.00
_cell.angle_gamma   90.00
#
_symmetry.space_group_name_H-M   'P 1'
#
loop_
_entity.id
_entity.type
_entity.pdbx_description
1 polymer ?
#
loop_
_entity_poly.entity_id
_entity_poly.type
_entity_poly.pdbx_seq_one_letter_code
_entity_poly.pdbx_strand_id
1 'polypeptide(L)'
;MKVLALLAVLLSFFINMIHAAPLHTPLRHDTPAIIKDFEQVGARVAELDKAIKSFGPKTDVGTIRNLTSNVEMAIVHTHNDVDWNKSFNEKDSKAMASSAD
;
A
#
# COMPACT_ATOMS: atom_id res chain seq x y z
N MET A 1 -24.01 42.12 4.32
CA MET A 1 -23.84 41.28 3.11
C MET A 1 -22.71 40.25 3.21
N LYS A 2 -21.57 40.50 3.88
CA LYS A 2 -20.43 39.56 3.94
C LYS A 2 -20.71 38.24 4.69
N VAL A 3 -21.53 38.29 5.76
CA VAL A 3 -21.88 37.10 6.57
C VAL A 3 -22.74 36.10 5.78
N LEU A 4 -23.63 36.60 4.93
CA LEU A 4 -24.53 35.77 4.13
C LEU A 4 -23.78 34.99 3.03
N ALA A 5 -22.78 35.62 2.43
CA ALA A 5 -21.90 34.97 1.45
C ALA A 5 -21.04 33.88 2.09
N LEU A 6 -20.51 34.12 3.30
CA LEU A 6 -19.74 33.11 4.04
C LEU A 6 -20.60 31.89 4.41
N LEU A 7 -21.84 32.13 4.86
CA LEU A 7 -22.78 31.07 5.19
C LEU A 7 -23.13 30.21 3.96
N ALA A 8 -23.36 30.84 2.81
CA ALA A 8 -23.64 30.15 1.56
C ALA A 8 -22.47 29.28 1.08
N VAL A 9 -21.23 29.76 1.22
CA VAL A 9 -20.02 28.97 0.87
C VAL A 9 -19.87 27.76 1.80
N LEU A 10 -20.07 27.94 3.11
CA LEU A 10 -20.03 26.83 4.08
C LEU A 10 -21.12 25.80 3.81
N LEU A 11 -22.37 26.22 3.59
CA LEU A 11 -23.48 25.33 3.23
C LEU A 11 -23.18 24.54 1.95
N SER A 12 -22.63 25.19 0.93
CA SER A 12 -22.25 24.54 -0.33
C SER A 12 -21.16 23.49 -0.11
N PHE A 13 -20.20 23.77 0.76
CA PHE A 13 -19.15 22.82 1.15
C PHE A 13 -19.73 21.58 1.86
N PHE A 14 -20.61 21.77 2.85
CA PHE A 14 -21.24 20.65 3.56
C PHE A 14 -22.17 19.82 2.66
N ILE A 15 -22.93 20.47 1.77
CA ILE A 15 -23.79 19.76 0.81
C ILE A 15 -22.94 18.92 -0.16
N ASN A 16 -21.81 19.45 -0.63
CA ASN A 16 -20.86 18.68 -1.45
C ASN A 16 -20.17 17.56 -0.66
N MET A 17 -19.96 17.71 0.65
CA MET A 17 -19.40 16.66 1.50
C MET A 17 -20.40 15.54 1.80
N ILE A 18 -21.70 15.85 1.87
CA ILE A 18 -22.79 14.87 2.05
C ILE A 18 -23.12 14.14 0.73
N HIS A 19 -23.01 14.83 -0.42
CA HIS A 19 -23.21 14.24 -1.74
C HIS A 19 -21.93 13.68 -2.37
N ALA A 20 -20.77 13.87 -1.75
CA ALA A 20 -19.62 13.02 -1.98
C ALA A 20 -20.07 11.63 -1.55
N ALA A 21 -20.53 10.85 -2.53
CA ALA A 21 -20.76 9.43 -2.37
C ALA A 21 -19.57 8.88 -1.57
N PRO A 22 -19.81 8.03 -0.57
CA PRO A 22 -18.72 7.46 0.18
C PRO A 22 -17.64 7.01 -0.81
N LEU A 23 -16.40 7.45 -0.61
CA LEU A 23 -15.22 6.83 -1.22
C LEU A 23 -15.04 5.37 -0.78
N HIS A 24 -16.11 4.71 -0.30
CA HIS A 24 -16.31 3.29 -0.48
C HIS A 24 -16.52 3.02 -1.98
N THR A 25 -15.45 3.21 -2.75
CA THR A 25 -15.15 2.26 -3.83
C THR A 25 -15.37 0.87 -3.23
N PRO A 26 -16.08 -0.04 -3.93
CA PRO A 26 -16.32 -1.37 -3.39
C PRO A 26 -14.98 -1.93 -2.93
N LEU A 27 -14.89 -2.33 -1.65
CA LEU A 27 -13.73 -3.04 -1.09
C LEU A 27 -13.48 -4.25 -2.00
N ARG A 28 -12.62 -4.07 -2.98
CA ARG A 28 -12.42 -5.03 -4.05
C ARG A 28 -11.50 -6.08 -3.45
N HIS A 29 -12.10 -7.19 -3.05
CA HIS A 29 -11.41 -8.37 -2.60
C HIS A 29 -10.49 -8.86 -3.73
N ASP A 30 -9.25 -8.36 -3.78
CA ASP A 30 -8.28 -8.64 -4.84
C ASP A 30 -7.08 -9.38 -4.24
N THR A 31 -7.36 -10.59 -3.75
CA THR A 31 -6.34 -11.51 -3.25
C THR A 31 -5.20 -11.74 -4.26
N PRO A 32 -5.46 -11.85 -5.59
CA PRO A 32 -4.38 -11.89 -6.57
C PRO A 32 -3.46 -10.66 -6.54
N ALA A 33 -4.01 -9.45 -6.37
CA ALA A 33 -3.20 -8.25 -6.22
C ALA A 33 -2.33 -8.31 -4.96
N ILE A 34 -2.93 -8.67 -3.81
CA ILE A 34 -2.18 -8.82 -2.55
C ILE A 34 -1.05 -9.84 -2.67
N ILE A 35 -1.30 -11.01 -3.28
CA ILE A 35 -0.25 -12.03 -3.51
C ILE A 35 0.90 -11.43 -4.31
N LYS A 36 0.58 -10.70 -5.39
CA LYS A 36 1.58 -10.03 -6.22
C LYS A 36 2.36 -8.96 -5.45
N ASP A 37 1.75 -8.30 -4.47
CA ASP A 37 2.45 -7.32 -3.63
C ASP A 37 3.41 -8.01 -2.65
N PHE A 38 3.03 -9.17 -2.09
CA PHE A 38 3.96 -10.00 -1.31
C PHE A 38 5.13 -10.54 -2.16
N GLU A 39 4.88 -10.95 -3.40
CA GLU A 39 5.93 -11.36 -4.34
C GLU A 39 6.92 -10.21 -4.61
N GLN A 40 6.42 -8.98 -4.77
CA GLN A 40 7.25 -7.79 -4.94
C GLN A 40 8.11 -7.52 -3.70
N VAL A 41 7.56 -7.64 -2.48
CA VAL A 41 8.35 -7.55 -1.24
C VAL A 41 9.47 -8.58 -1.25
N GLY A 42 9.17 -9.85 -1.56
CA GLY A 42 10.16 -10.92 -1.65
C GLY A 42 11.28 -10.60 -2.66
N ALA A 43 10.94 -10.09 -3.84
CA ALA A 43 11.91 -9.68 -4.85
C ALA A 43 12.83 -8.55 -4.34
N ARG A 44 12.30 -7.54 -3.66
CA ARG A 44 13.10 -6.44 -3.08
C ARG A 44 14.02 -6.92 -1.97
N VAL A 45 13.55 -7.83 -1.12
CA VAL A 45 14.38 -8.46 -0.07
C VAL A 45 15.52 -9.27 -0.69
N ALA A 46 15.27 -10.01 -1.76
CA ALA A 46 16.31 -10.75 -2.48
C ALA A 46 17.34 -9.82 -3.14
N GLU A 47 16.92 -8.68 -3.71
CA GLU A 47 17.83 -7.65 -4.23
C GLU A 47 18.73 -7.07 -3.12
N LEU A 48 18.15 -6.76 -1.96
CA LEU A 48 18.88 -6.26 -0.80
C LEU A 48 19.87 -7.31 -0.25
N ASP A 49 19.45 -8.56 -0.10
CA ASP A 49 20.31 -9.66 0.35
C ASP A 49 21.52 -9.85 -0.58
N LYS A 50 21.30 -9.80 -1.91
CA LYS A 50 22.38 -9.85 -2.89
C LYS A 50 23.34 -8.66 -2.74
N ALA A 51 22.82 -7.45 -2.51
CA ALA A 51 23.63 -6.26 -2.30
C ALA A 51 24.46 -6.33 -1.01
N ILE A 52 23.88 -6.86 0.08
CA ILE A 52 24.58 -7.07 1.36
C ILE A 52 25.66 -8.14 1.22
N LYS A 53 25.37 -9.27 0.56
CA LYS A 53 26.35 -10.35 0.34
C LYS A 53 27.51 -9.92 -0.54
N SER A 54 27.29 -8.97 -1.43
CA SER A 54 28.33 -8.36 -2.28
C SER A 54 28.96 -7.10 -1.66
N PHE A 55 28.60 -6.76 -0.41
CA PHE A 55 29.16 -5.60 0.27
C PHE A 55 30.64 -5.81 0.59
N GLY A 56 31.45 -4.85 0.17
CA GLY A 56 32.88 -4.83 0.41
C GLY A 56 33.42 -3.41 0.54
N PRO A 57 34.74 -3.24 0.68
CA PRO A 57 35.38 -1.96 0.97
C PRO A 57 35.15 -0.85 -0.07
N LYS A 58 34.63 -1.21 -1.25
CA LYS A 58 34.36 -0.30 -2.38
C LYS A 58 32.86 -0.18 -2.71
N THR A 59 32.00 -0.81 -1.93
CA THR A 59 30.56 -0.79 -2.19
C THR A 59 29.96 0.52 -1.68
N ASP A 60 29.19 1.17 -2.54
CA ASP A 60 28.47 2.38 -2.17
C ASP A 60 27.37 2.07 -1.14
N VAL A 61 27.50 2.66 0.04
CA VAL A 61 26.52 2.55 1.13
C VAL A 61 25.17 3.16 0.73
N GLY A 62 25.17 4.14 -0.19
CA GLY A 62 23.94 4.74 -0.74
C GLY A 62 23.06 3.70 -1.45
N THR A 63 23.66 2.77 -2.16
CA THR A 63 22.95 1.68 -2.84
C THR A 63 22.23 0.76 -1.85
N ILE A 64 22.88 0.34 -0.76
CA ILE A 64 22.22 -0.47 0.28
C ILE A 64 21.07 0.30 0.91
N ARG A 65 21.30 1.58 1.27
CA ARG A 65 20.27 2.43 1.88
C ARG A 65 19.04 2.58 0.98
N ASN A 66 19.24 2.77 -0.31
CA ASN A 66 18.14 2.87 -1.28
C ASN A 66 17.38 1.54 -1.38
N LEU A 67 18.08 0.40 -1.40
CA LEU A 67 17.44 -0.91 -1.41
C LEU A 67 16.66 -1.19 -0.12
N THR A 68 17.18 -0.78 1.04
CA THR A 68 16.45 -0.85 2.31
C THR A 68 15.16 -0.03 2.26
N SER A 69 15.24 1.22 1.77
CA SER A 69 14.05 2.06 1.62
C SER A 69 13.02 1.48 0.66
N ASN A 70 13.47 0.83 -0.44
CA ASN A 70 12.58 0.15 -1.36
C ASN A 70 11.84 -1.04 -0.72
N VAL A 71 12.52 -1.80 0.14
CA VAL A 71 11.89 -2.88 0.92
C VAL A 71 10.85 -2.30 1.88
N GLU A 72 11.20 -1.25 2.63
CA GLU A 72 10.27 -0.59 3.56
C GLU A 72 9.01 -0.08 2.84
N MET A 73 9.18 0.61 1.71
CA MET A 73 8.08 1.12 0.90
C MET A 73 7.18 0.00 0.37
N ALA A 74 7.77 -1.12 -0.07
CA ALA A 74 7.01 -2.28 -0.53
C ALA A 74 6.19 -2.89 0.62
N ILE A 75 6.78 -3.05 1.81
CA ILE A 75 6.06 -3.56 2.99
C ILE A 75 4.89 -2.65 3.36
N VAL A 76 5.11 -1.33 3.39
CA VAL A 76 4.05 -0.35 3.69
C VAL A 76 2.92 -0.42 2.67
N HIS A 77 3.25 -0.54 1.38
CA HIS A 77 2.25 -0.68 0.32
C HIS A 77 1.42 -1.94 0.51
N THR A 78 2.07 -3.11 0.65
CA THR A 78 1.40 -4.38 0.87
C THR A 78 0.54 -4.36 2.14
N HIS A 79 1.01 -3.74 3.22
CA HIS A 79 0.23 -3.59 4.44
C HIS A 79 -1.05 -2.79 4.21
N ASN A 80 -0.96 -1.66 3.50
CA ASN A 80 -2.14 -0.88 3.13
C ASN A 80 -3.10 -1.69 2.24
N ASP A 81 -2.60 -2.45 1.27
CA ASP A 81 -3.45 -3.27 0.39
C ASP A 81 -4.18 -4.38 1.15
N VAL A 82 -3.53 -4.97 2.16
CA VAL A 82 -4.12 -5.95 3.06
C VAL A 82 -5.18 -5.30 3.96
N ASP A 83 -4.87 -4.17 4.60
CA ASP A 83 -5.79 -3.48 5.52
C ASP A 83 -7.04 -2.94 4.80
N TRP A 84 -6.90 -2.56 3.53
CA TRP A 84 -8.00 -2.07 2.70
C TRP A 84 -8.84 -3.20 2.09
N ASN A 85 -8.35 -4.44 2.15
CA ASN A 85 -9.12 -5.62 1.80
C ASN A 85 -9.86 -6.15 3.04
N LYS A 86 -11.16 -6.41 2.88
CA LYS A 86 -11.98 -7.04 3.93
C LYS A 86 -11.35 -8.39 4.33
N SER A 87 -11.65 -8.86 5.54
CA SER A 87 -11.17 -10.14 6.10
C SER A 87 -11.11 -11.26 5.06
N PHE A 88 -9.93 -11.88 4.88
CA PHE A 88 -9.76 -13.02 3.98
C PHE A 88 -10.73 -14.14 4.35
N ASN A 89 -11.47 -14.65 3.36
CA ASN A 89 -12.23 -15.89 3.56
C ASN A 89 -11.28 -17.11 3.50
N GLU A 90 -11.84 -18.31 3.71
CA GLU A 90 -11.05 -19.55 3.71
C GLU A 90 -10.35 -19.83 2.37
N LYS A 91 -11.00 -19.50 1.24
CA LYS A 91 -10.43 -19.68 -0.10
C LYS A 91 -9.24 -18.75 -0.31
N ASP A 92 -9.35 -17.51 0.13
CA ASP A 92 -8.28 -16.53 -0.03
C ASP A 92 -7.11 -16.82 0.89
N SER A 93 -7.39 -17.23 2.13
CA SER A 93 -6.36 -17.72 3.07
C SER A 93 -5.60 -18.92 2.50
N LYS A 94 -6.30 -19.86 1.85
CA LYS A 94 -5.66 -21.00 1.16
C LYS A 94 -4.78 -20.55 -0.01
N ALA A 95 -5.25 -19.60 -0.82
CA ALA A 95 -4.48 -19.06 -1.94
C ALA A 95 -3.19 -18.39 -1.46
N MET A 96 -3.28 -17.57 -0.41
CA MET A 96 -2.13 -16.91 0.23
C MET A 96 -1.11 -17.90 0.80
N ALA A 97 -1.59 -18.98 1.42
CA ALA A 97 -0.72 -20.02 1.95
C ALA A 97 0.02 -20.77 0.82
N SER A 98 -0.68 -21.10 -0.28
CA SER A 98 -0.08 -21.79 -1.41
C SER A 98 0.90 -20.95 -2.24
N SER A 99 0.83 -19.62 -2.17
CA SER A 99 1.80 -18.75 -2.84
C SER A 99 3.13 -18.58 -2.09
N ALA A 100 3.22 -19.12 -0.86
CA ALA A 100 4.43 -19.04 -0.04
C ALA A 100 5.37 -20.25 -0.21
N ASP A 101 4.94 -21.30 -0.93
CA ASP A 101 5.71 -22.50 -1.29
C ASP A 101 6.46 -22.31 -2.63
#